data_AF-A0A9D6MAG6-F1
#
_entry.id   AF-A0A9D6MAG6-F1
#
_cell.length_a   1.000
_cell.length_b   1.000
_cell.length_c   1.000
_cell.angle_alpha   90.00
_cell.angle_beta   90.00
_cell.angle_gamma   90.00
#
_symmetry.space_group_name_H-M   'P 1'
#
loop_
_entity.id
_entity.type
_entity.pdbx_description
1 polymer ?
#
loop_
_entity_poly.entity_id
_entity_poly.type
_entity_poly.pdbx_seq_one_letter_code
_entity_poly.pdbx_strand_id
1 'polypeptide(L)'
;MTEPETWLDKIIREAQERGEFDNLPGEGKPIALGGNSFEDPAWRLANHLLKNGGFVPDWIELDREIRGAVDEAREALARSRDWRAGRLSALGERRDLDAQRERDLIAGDWGRARRRFVEAVGAINKKIDLLNLKVPLPRLQRAKVDIAGEMLILDSPFSRLSR
;
A
#
# COMPACT_ATOMS: atom_id res chain seq x y z
N MET A 1 13.76 3.39 -54.74
CA MET A 1 13.18 4.74 -54.62
C MET A 1 13.80 5.36 -53.38
N THR A 2 14.78 6.24 -53.56
CA THR A 2 15.38 7.02 -52.47
C THR A 2 14.43 8.17 -52.16
N GLU A 3 13.97 8.29 -50.93
CA GLU A 3 13.18 9.47 -50.53
C GLU A 3 14.01 10.73 -50.76
N PRO A 4 13.42 11.80 -51.35
CA PRO A 4 14.14 13.05 -51.57
C PRO A 4 14.53 13.66 -50.22
N GLU A 5 15.80 14.07 -50.07
CA GLU A 5 16.29 14.72 -48.84
C GLU A 5 15.35 15.86 -48.43
N THR A 6 14.87 15.81 -47.20
CA THR A 6 13.95 16.81 -46.66
C THR A 6 14.70 18.14 -46.53
N TRP A 7 14.00 19.27 -46.67
CA TRP A 7 14.61 20.60 -46.45
C TRP A 7 15.29 20.71 -45.06
N LEU A 8 14.75 19.99 -44.07
CA LEU A 8 15.35 19.86 -42.74
C LEU A 8 16.72 19.18 -42.76
N ASP A 9 16.88 18.11 -43.54
CA ASP A 9 18.15 17.38 -43.67
C ASP A 9 19.24 18.25 -44.31
N LYS A 10 18.85 19.09 -45.29
CA LYS A 10 19.77 20.07 -45.89
C LYS A 10 20.27 21.09 -44.86
N ILE A 11 19.39 21.62 -44.02
CA ILE A 11 19.78 22.58 -42.98
C ILE A 11 20.73 21.96 -41.97
N ILE A 12 20.44 20.73 -41.53
CA ILE A 12 21.29 20.01 -40.58
C ILE A 12 22.68 19.78 -41.18
N ARG A 13 22.75 19.34 -42.45
CA ARG A 13 24.02 19.12 -43.15
C ARG A 13 24.81 20.42 -43.31
N GLU A 14 24.17 21.50 -43.74
CA GLU A 14 24.85 22.79 -43.89
C GLU A 14 25.35 23.35 -42.55
N ALA A 15 24.62 23.14 -41.46
CA ALA A 15 25.07 23.51 -40.11
C ALA A 15 26.25 22.63 -39.62
N GLN A 16 26.27 21.34 -39.97
CA GLN A 16 27.42 20.46 -39.73
C GLN A 16 28.65 20.89 -40.53
N GLU A 17 28.50 21.22 -41.82
CA GLU A 17 29.58 21.71 -42.69
C GLU A 17 30.17 23.04 -42.20
N ARG A 18 29.36 23.87 -41.55
CA ARG A 18 29.80 25.13 -40.92
C ARG A 18 30.45 24.95 -39.54
N GLY A 19 30.53 23.72 -39.03
CA GLY A 19 31.07 23.43 -37.71
C GLY A 19 30.22 24.01 -36.57
N GLU A 20 28.93 24.29 -36.79
CA GLU A 20 28.04 24.83 -35.75
C GLU A 20 27.80 23.82 -34.60
N PHE A 21 28.14 22.55 -34.82
CA PHE A 21 28.10 21.49 -33.82
C PHE A 21 29.46 21.25 -33.13
N ASP A 22 30.53 21.88 -33.60
CA ASP A 22 31.87 21.75 -33.01
C ASP A 22 32.00 22.69 -31.80
N ASN A 23 32.63 22.22 -30.71
CA ASN A 23 32.76 22.92 -29.42
C ASN A 23 31.44 23.28 -28.73
N LEU A 24 30.37 22.52 -28.96
CA LEU A 24 29.13 22.72 -28.20
C LEU A 24 29.37 22.53 -26.70
N PRO A 25 28.74 23.36 -25.84
CA PRO A 25 28.83 23.19 -24.39
C PRO A 25 28.24 21.82 -24.01
N GLY A 26 29.11 20.86 -23.70
CA GLY A 26 28.72 19.48 -23.39
C GLY A 26 29.21 18.43 -24.38
N GLU A 27 29.89 18.82 -25.47
CA GLU A 27 30.48 17.91 -26.44
C GLU A 27 31.43 16.90 -25.78
N GLY A 28 31.27 15.62 -26.11
CA GLY A 28 32.06 14.51 -25.56
C GLY A 28 31.82 14.18 -24.08
N LYS A 29 31.00 14.96 -23.36
CA LYS A 29 30.64 14.68 -21.96
C LYS A 29 29.45 13.72 -21.92
N PRO A 30 29.38 12.79 -20.94
CA PRO A 30 28.20 11.97 -20.73
C PRO A 30 26.96 12.87 -20.63
N ILE A 31 25.92 12.55 -21.39
CA ILE A 31 24.64 13.26 -21.32
C ILE A 31 24.18 13.23 -19.86
N ALA A 32 23.98 14.40 -19.27
CA ALA A 32 23.47 14.52 -17.91
C ALA A 32 22.00 14.09 -17.89
N LEU A 33 21.74 12.78 -17.78
CA LEU A 33 20.41 12.21 -17.55
C LEU A 33 19.86 12.51 -16.13
N GLY A 34 20.56 13.37 -15.38
CA GLY A 34 20.31 13.72 -13.98
C GLY A 34 19.08 14.60 -13.82
N GLY A 35 17.92 14.02 -14.04
CA GLY A 35 16.63 14.65 -13.78
C GLY A 35 15.85 14.89 -15.07
N ASN A 36 14.73 14.18 -15.21
CA ASN A 36 13.71 14.60 -16.15
C ASN A 36 13.14 15.93 -15.64
N SER A 37 13.38 17.04 -16.34
CA SER A 37 12.82 18.35 -15.96
C SER A 37 11.28 18.37 -16.00
N PHE A 38 10.68 17.38 -16.65
CA PHE A 38 9.23 17.13 -16.68
C PHE A 38 8.76 16.15 -15.59
N GLU A 39 9.66 15.56 -14.80
CA GLU A 39 9.24 14.85 -13.59
C GLU A 39 8.76 15.86 -12.56
N ASP A 40 7.53 15.64 -12.08
CA ASP A 40 6.99 16.30 -10.90
C ASP A 40 8.08 16.32 -9.80
N PRO A 41 8.40 17.50 -9.23
CA PRO A 41 9.39 17.64 -8.17
C PRO A 41 9.20 16.64 -7.03
N ALA A 42 7.94 16.28 -6.75
CA ALA A 42 7.57 15.31 -5.73
C ALA A 42 8.06 13.89 -6.11
N TRP A 43 7.96 13.52 -7.39
CA TRP A 43 8.38 12.22 -7.91
C TRP A 43 9.89 12.09 -8.11
N ARG A 44 10.59 13.21 -8.28
CA ARG A 44 12.05 13.23 -8.50
C ARG A 44 12.78 12.50 -7.37
N LEU A 45 12.37 12.67 -6.12
CA LEU A 45 12.96 12.00 -4.97
C LEU A 45 12.67 10.48 -4.97
N ALA A 46 11.43 10.09 -5.24
CA ALA A 46 11.06 8.67 -5.30
C ALA A 46 11.76 7.93 -6.45
N ASN A 47 11.82 8.54 -7.64
CA ASN A 47 12.48 7.98 -8.81
C ASN A 47 14.00 7.95 -8.63
N HIS A 48 14.59 8.97 -7.99
CA HIS A 48 16.00 8.98 -7.63
C HIS A 48 16.34 7.88 -6.62
N LEU A 49 15.52 7.68 -5.58
CA LEU A 49 15.69 6.59 -4.61
C LEU A 49 15.60 5.21 -5.28
N LEU A 50 14.64 5.00 -6.19
CA LEU A 50 14.48 3.74 -6.94
C LEU A 50 15.61 3.50 -7.94
N LYS A 51 16.13 4.55 -8.60
CA LYS A 51 17.21 4.44 -9.58
C LYS A 51 18.59 4.24 -8.94
N ASN A 52 18.83 4.82 -7.77
CA ASN A 52 20.15 4.82 -7.11
C ASN A 52 20.26 3.81 -5.97
N GLY A 53 19.14 3.31 -5.45
CA GLY A 53 19.11 2.33 -4.38
C GLY A 53 19.21 0.91 -4.91
N GLY A 54 20.40 0.32 -4.88
CA GLY A 54 20.54 -1.14 -4.70
C GLY A 54 20.02 -1.62 -3.32
N PHE A 55 19.34 -0.75 -2.58
CA PHE A 55 18.85 -0.91 -1.22
C PHE A 55 17.39 -0.47 -1.15
N VAL A 56 16.55 -1.31 -0.56
CA VAL A 56 15.11 -1.05 -0.36
C VAL A 56 14.94 -0.02 0.78
N PRO A 57 14.24 1.10 0.56
CA PRO A 57 13.95 2.04 1.65
C PRO A 57 13.17 1.40 2.80
N ASP A 58 13.47 1.80 4.03
CA ASP A 58 12.89 1.26 5.27
C ASP A 58 11.35 1.36 5.33
N TRP A 59 10.77 2.40 4.73
CA TRP A 59 9.32 2.57 4.65
C TRP A 59 8.62 1.52 3.79
N ILE A 60 9.32 0.85 2.86
CA ILE A 60 8.76 -0.27 2.07
C ILE A 60 8.57 -1.48 2.98
N GLU A 61 9.55 -1.80 3.82
CA GLU A 61 9.45 -2.89 4.79
C GLU A 61 8.35 -2.60 5.81
N LEU A 62 8.27 -1.37 6.32
CA LEU A 62 7.21 -0.93 7.22
C LEU A 62 5.82 -1.05 6.58
N ASP A 63 5.65 -0.69 5.31
CA ASP A 63 4.39 -0.86 4.59
C ASP A 63 3.99 -2.34 4.48
N ARG A 64 4.95 -3.22 4.19
CA ARG A 64 4.73 -4.66 4.14
C ARG A 64 4.32 -5.21 5.51
N GLU A 65 4.98 -4.79 6.59
CA GLU A 65 4.60 -5.17 7.94
C GLU A 65 3.19 -4.72 8.30
N ILE A 66 2.82 -3.48 7.95
CA ILE A 66 1.48 -2.93 8.19
C ILE A 66 0.44 -3.80 7.49
N ARG A 67 0.63 -4.10 6.20
CA ARG A 67 -0.30 -4.96 5.44
C ARG A 67 -0.45 -6.34 6.08
N GLY A 68 0.66 -6.99 6.40
CA GLY A 68 0.63 -8.31 7.05
C GLY A 68 -0.08 -8.30 8.40
N ALA A 69 0.17 -7.28 9.23
CA ALA A 69 -0.48 -7.14 10.53
C ALA A 69 -1.99 -6.89 10.41
N VAL A 70 -2.43 -6.13 9.39
CA VAL A 70 -3.87 -5.92 9.11
C VAL A 70 -4.53 -7.24 8.73
N ASP A 71 -3.90 -8.00 7.83
CA ASP A 71 -4.45 -9.28 7.37
C ASP A 71 -4.52 -10.29 8.52
N GLU A 72 -3.46 -10.39 9.33
CA GLU A 72 -3.43 -11.26 10.50
C GLU A 72 -4.53 -10.90 11.52
N ALA A 73 -4.71 -9.62 11.83
CA ALA A 73 -5.74 -9.15 12.74
C ALA A 73 -7.15 -9.50 12.23
N ARG A 74 -7.41 -9.27 10.93
CA ARG A 74 -8.68 -9.59 10.29
C ARG A 74 -8.95 -11.09 10.29
N GLU A 75 -7.97 -11.92 9.93
CA GLU A 75 -8.10 -13.36 9.94
C GLU A 75 -8.35 -13.93 11.35
N ALA A 76 -7.64 -13.43 12.36
CA ALA A 76 -7.82 -13.88 13.74
C ALA A 76 -9.26 -13.60 14.24
N LEU A 77 -9.80 -12.43 13.89
CA LEU A 77 -11.16 -12.07 14.22
C LEU A 77 -12.19 -12.90 13.42
N ALA A 78 -11.95 -13.13 12.12
CA ALA A 78 -12.79 -13.97 11.27
C ALA A 78 -12.86 -15.42 11.78
N ARG A 79 -11.73 -16.02 12.17
CA ARG A 79 -11.69 -17.36 12.81
C ARG A 79 -12.56 -17.41 14.07
N SER A 80 -12.48 -16.38 14.91
CA SER A 80 -13.28 -16.28 16.13
C SER A 80 -14.78 -16.14 15.84
N ARG A 81 -15.13 -15.37 14.79
CA ARG A 81 -16.50 -15.21 14.31
C ARG A 81 -17.08 -16.53 13.80
N ASP A 82 -16.34 -17.24 12.97
CA ASP A 82 -16.79 -18.49 12.35
C ASP A 82 -16.95 -19.60 13.41
N TRP A 83 -16.02 -19.69 14.37
CA TRP A 83 -16.16 -20.56 15.54
C TRP A 83 -17.42 -20.25 16.35
N ARG A 84 -17.67 -18.96 16.64
CA ARG A 84 -18.87 -18.49 17.34
C ARG A 84 -20.14 -18.88 16.59
N ALA A 85 -20.18 -18.63 15.27
CA ALA A 85 -21.34 -18.95 14.44
C ALA A 85 -21.63 -20.46 14.44
N GLY A 86 -20.59 -21.29 14.28
CA GLY A 86 -20.71 -22.75 14.34
C GLY A 86 -21.22 -23.25 15.70
N ARG A 87 -20.70 -22.70 16.80
CA ARG A 87 -21.14 -23.06 18.16
C ARG A 87 -22.58 -22.64 18.46
N LEU A 88 -22.97 -21.42 18.11
CA LEU A 88 -24.35 -20.97 18.28
C LEU A 88 -25.33 -21.77 17.44
N SER A 89 -24.95 -22.14 16.21
CA SER A 89 -25.74 -23.03 15.36
C SER A 89 -25.94 -24.40 15.98
N ALA A 90 -24.88 -25.00 16.56
CA ALA A 90 -24.95 -26.30 17.24
C ALA A 90 -25.84 -26.28 18.50
N LEU A 91 -25.92 -25.15 19.20
CA LEU A 91 -26.82 -24.98 20.34
C LEU A 91 -28.30 -24.86 19.91
N GLY A 92 -28.54 -24.32 18.72
CA GLY A 92 -29.88 -24.08 18.20
C GLY A 92 -30.76 -23.30 19.19
N GLU A 93 -32.02 -23.72 19.29
CA GLU A 93 -33.04 -23.08 20.15
C GLU A 93 -33.03 -23.60 21.60
N ARG A 94 -32.07 -24.44 22.02
CA ARG A 94 -32.06 -25.01 23.39
C ARG A 94 -32.00 -23.93 24.46
N ARG A 95 -32.88 -23.96 25.47
CA ARG A 95 -32.93 -22.94 26.54
C ARG A 95 -32.64 -23.49 27.94
N ASP A 96 -32.02 -24.66 28.03
CA ASP A 96 -31.59 -25.21 29.32
C ASP A 96 -30.42 -24.40 29.92
N LEU A 97 -30.17 -24.60 31.21
CA LEU A 97 -29.14 -23.87 31.95
C LEU A 97 -27.74 -24.08 31.34
N ASP A 98 -27.48 -25.27 30.80
CA ASP A 98 -26.19 -25.58 30.19
C ASP A 98 -26.01 -24.85 28.84
N ALA A 99 -27.04 -24.79 28.00
CA ALA A 99 -27.02 -23.99 26.77
C ALA A 99 -26.87 -22.50 27.08
N GLN A 100 -27.47 -21.99 28.16
CA GLN A 100 -27.27 -20.60 28.57
C GLN A 100 -25.82 -20.33 28.99
N ARG A 101 -25.23 -21.21 29.82
CA ARG A 101 -23.82 -21.11 30.22
C ARG A 101 -22.89 -21.14 29.00
N GLU A 102 -23.16 -22.02 28.04
CA GLU A 102 -22.35 -22.09 26.81
C GLU A 102 -22.47 -20.81 25.97
N ARG A 103 -23.68 -20.21 25.85
CA ARG A 103 -23.85 -18.90 25.20
C ARG A 103 -23.07 -17.79 25.88
N ASP A 104 -23.06 -17.76 27.22
CA ASP A 104 -22.33 -16.74 27.98
C ASP A 104 -20.81 -16.88 27.77
N LEU A 105 -20.29 -18.11 27.72
CA LEU A 105 -18.90 -18.39 27.38
C LEU A 105 -18.55 -17.90 25.96
N ILE A 106 -19.38 -18.26 24.97
CA ILE A 106 -19.21 -17.82 23.58
C ILE A 106 -19.22 -16.29 23.48
N ALA A 107 -20.12 -15.62 24.18
CA ALA A 107 -20.19 -14.16 24.22
C ALA A 107 -18.93 -13.55 24.85
N GLY A 108 -18.42 -14.16 25.92
CA GLY A 108 -17.16 -13.75 26.55
C GLY A 108 -15.95 -13.91 25.64
N ASP A 109 -15.84 -15.03 24.94
CA ASP A 109 -14.79 -15.27 23.93
C ASP A 109 -14.85 -14.26 22.79
N TRP A 110 -16.05 -13.99 22.28
CA TRP A 110 -16.24 -12.97 21.25
C TRP A 110 -15.82 -11.58 21.72
N GLY A 111 -16.19 -11.21 22.95
CA GLY A 111 -15.76 -9.95 23.54
C GLY A 111 -14.23 -9.84 23.68
N ARG A 112 -13.55 -10.93 24.02
CA ARG A 112 -12.08 -10.98 24.06
C ARG A 112 -11.47 -10.82 22.67
N ALA A 113 -11.99 -11.53 21.66
CA ALA A 113 -11.52 -11.44 20.29
C ALA A 113 -11.65 -10.00 19.75
N ARG A 114 -12.79 -9.34 19.98
CA ARG A 114 -13.01 -7.94 19.59
C ARG A 114 -12.01 -6.99 20.26
N ARG A 115 -11.77 -7.13 21.57
CA ARG A 115 -10.79 -6.30 22.27
C ARG A 115 -9.38 -6.45 21.69
N ARG A 116 -8.95 -7.69 21.43
CA ARG A 116 -7.64 -7.97 20.80
C ARG A 116 -7.53 -7.33 19.42
N PHE A 117 -8.59 -7.38 18.62
CA PHE A 117 -8.61 -6.73 17.31
C PHE A 117 -8.49 -5.21 17.41
N VAL A 118 -9.27 -4.58 18.30
CA VAL A 118 -9.22 -3.13 18.54
C VAL A 118 -7.82 -2.69 18.97
N GLU A 119 -7.18 -3.43 19.87
CA GLU A 119 -5.82 -3.18 20.32
C GLU A 119 -4.80 -3.31 19.18
N ALA A 120 -4.89 -4.39 18.40
CA ALA A 120 -4.03 -4.63 17.24
C ALA A 120 -4.17 -3.52 16.19
N VAL A 121 -5.39 -3.12 15.84
CA VAL A 121 -5.66 -2.03 14.91
C VAL A 121 -5.13 -0.70 15.46
N GLY A 122 -5.27 -0.46 16.76
CA GLY A 122 -4.67 0.70 17.42
C GLY A 122 -3.15 0.77 17.25
N ALA A 123 -2.45 -0.36 17.40
CA ALA A 123 -1.01 -0.46 17.16
C ALA A 123 -0.65 -0.28 15.67
N ILE A 124 -1.43 -0.86 14.75
CA ILE A 124 -1.27 -0.69 13.31
C ILE A 124 -1.43 0.77 12.89
N ASN A 125 -2.44 1.46 13.42
CA ASN A 125 -2.68 2.87 13.10
C ASN A 125 -1.52 3.78 13.54
N LYS A 126 -0.82 3.44 14.63
CA LYS A 126 0.43 4.12 15.01
C LYS A 126 1.56 3.86 14.01
N LYS A 127 1.69 2.63 13.50
CA LYS A 127 2.66 2.32 12.43
C LYS A 127 2.32 3.06 11.13
N ILE A 128 1.04 3.19 10.79
CA ILE A 128 0.57 3.98 9.65
C ILE A 128 0.94 5.46 9.82
N ASP A 129 0.77 6.04 11.00
CA ASP A 129 1.22 7.41 11.28
C ASP A 129 2.73 7.55 11.02
N LEU A 130 3.54 6.60 11.51
CA LEU A 130 4.98 6.59 11.27
C LEU A 130 5.32 6.47 9.77
N LEU A 131 4.64 5.58 9.04
CA LEU A 131 4.82 5.43 7.61
C LEU A 131 4.50 6.74 6.88
N ASN A 132 3.39 7.38 7.22
CA ASN A 132 2.94 8.61 6.59
C ASN A 132 3.91 9.79 6.79
N LEU A 133 4.68 9.77 7.87
CA LEU A 133 5.77 10.73 8.14
C LEU A 133 7.06 10.41 7.35
N LYS A 134 7.31 9.13 7.04
CA LYS A 134 8.52 8.68 6.33
C LYS A 134 8.41 8.79 4.82
N VAL A 135 7.21 8.61 4.27
CA VAL A 135 7.05 8.57 2.82
C VAL A 135 7.25 9.96 2.21
N PRO A 136 7.97 10.07 1.08
CA PRO A 136 8.26 11.36 0.46
C PRO A 136 7.06 11.97 -0.26
N LEU A 137 5.97 11.21 -0.42
CA LEU A 137 4.85 11.56 -1.29
C LEU A 137 3.51 11.25 -0.66
N PRO A 138 2.52 12.17 -0.74
CA PRO A 138 1.19 11.96 -0.16
C PRO A 138 0.49 10.68 -0.66
N ARG A 139 0.63 10.34 -1.95
CA ARG A 139 0.04 9.11 -2.53
C ARG A 139 0.62 7.80 -1.99
N LEU A 140 1.78 7.84 -1.34
CA LEU A 140 2.39 6.68 -0.69
C LEU A 140 1.92 6.52 0.77
N GLN A 141 1.16 7.49 1.27
CA GLN A 141 0.54 7.42 2.59
C GLN A 141 -0.58 6.38 2.62
N ARG A 142 -0.89 5.90 3.81
CA ARG A 142 -1.98 4.99 4.12
C ARG A 142 -3.05 5.69 4.92
N ALA A 143 -4.31 5.40 4.58
CA ALA A 143 -5.41 5.70 5.48
C ALA A 143 -5.32 4.80 6.72
N LYS A 144 -5.76 5.32 7.85
CA LYS A 144 -5.94 4.51 9.07
C LYS A 144 -7.02 3.46 8.83
N VAL A 145 -6.85 2.32 9.46
CA VAL A 145 -7.88 1.29 9.50
C VAL A 145 -9.01 1.78 10.40
N ASP A 146 -10.21 1.86 9.83
CA ASP A 146 -11.42 2.26 10.54
C ASP A 146 -11.97 1.08 11.34
N ILE A 147 -11.80 1.15 12.67
CA ILE A 147 -12.28 0.12 13.59
C ILE A 147 -13.81 -0.01 13.50
N ALA A 148 -14.54 1.10 13.40
CA ALA A 148 -16.00 1.07 13.42
C ALA A 148 -16.56 0.40 12.17
N GLY A 149 -16.05 0.78 10.99
CA GLY A 149 -16.38 0.15 9.71
C GLY A 149 -16.04 -1.34 9.68
N GLU A 150 -14.86 -1.73 10.19
CA GLU A 150 -14.46 -3.15 10.25
C GLU A 150 -15.38 -3.97 11.16
N MET A 151 -15.76 -3.44 12.32
CA MET A 151 -16.72 -4.12 13.21
C MET A 151 -18.09 -4.27 12.54
N LEU A 152 -18.58 -3.25 11.84
CA LEU A 152 -19.88 -3.28 11.15
C LEU A 152 -19.90 -4.32 10.03
N ILE A 153 -18.82 -4.42 9.25
CA ILE A 153 -18.67 -5.44 8.22
C ILE A 153 -18.71 -6.83 8.88
N LEU A 154 -17.95 -7.03 9.95
CA LEU A 154 -17.81 -8.35 10.56
C LEU A 154 -19.03 -8.82 11.36
N ASP A 155 -19.83 -7.89 11.90
CA ASP A 155 -21.12 -8.19 12.53
C ASP A 155 -22.23 -8.46 11.48
N SER A 156 -21.98 -8.17 10.19
CA SER A 156 -22.92 -8.44 9.11
C SER A 156 -22.89 -9.91 8.68
N PRO A 157 -24.05 -10.59 8.56
CA PRO A 157 -24.14 -11.97 8.08
C PRO A 157 -23.71 -12.15 6.61
N PHE A 158 -23.48 -11.06 5.87
CA PHE A 158 -23.15 -11.08 4.44
C PHE A 158 -21.71 -10.69 4.10
N SER A 159 -20.83 -10.46 5.08
CA SER A 159 -19.46 -10.03 4.78
C SER A 159 -18.60 -11.19 4.27
N ARG A 160 -18.57 -11.38 2.95
CA ARG A 160 -17.35 -11.89 2.29
C ARG A 160 -16.41 -10.71 2.17
N LEU A 161 -15.26 -10.80 2.85
CA LEU A 161 -14.19 -9.81 2.77
C LEU A 161 -13.87 -9.56 1.30
N SER A 162 -14.14 -8.35 0.81
CA SER A 162 -13.69 -7.91 -0.51
C SER A 162 -12.16 -7.86 -0.48
N ARG A 163 -11.54 -8.68 -1.34
CA ARG A 163 -10.09 -8.73 -1.59
C ARG A 163 -9.53 -7.37 -1.99
#